data_AF-A0A3M0IN32-F1
#
_entry.id   AF-A0A3M0IN32-F1
#
_cell.length_a   1.000
_cell.length_b   1.000
_cell.length_c   1.000
_cell.angle_alpha   90.00
_cell.angle_beta   90.00
_cell.angle_gamma   90.00
#
_symmetry.space_group_name_H-M   'P 1'
#
loop_
_entity.id
_entity.type
_entity.pdbx_description
1 polymer ?
#
loop_
_entity_poly.entity_id
_entity_poly.type
_entity_poly.pdbx_seq_one_letter_code
_entity_poly.pdbx_strand_id
1 'polypeptide(L)'
;MEQGALGRRPEGGLAHPGGKDDAVKVARAYEGRAWLPAYGRDRSNATLQLRAARAGDAGLYRCHVVAGIEDEQELLPLEVTGVVFHYRPAGQRYALSFPAARRACRDNSAVIASPQHLQAAFEDGYDNCDAGWLSDRSVRYGRREPAELYDVYCYARELRGKGGVRGWAHGQGRRTVFYATQPGRFTWQGARGHCRSRGAALATAGQLYLAWRQGLDRCDPGWLADGSVRYPIRQARRKCGGEAPGVRTLYQFPNRTGFPAAASRFDAYCYKAAGRGDTEEPALPPPPAPDAPGSDNALLEHGGDRGAPGDTRDIPRDSYDLLPPPGHAGPGEDEDEDEDEDEDEDGGGRGSGAGTAGAPPRPPRPQGWGRAL
;
A
#
# COMPACT_ATOMS: atom_id res chain seq x y z
N MET A 1 -34.82 24.89 17.25
CA MET A 1 -34.29 24.71 15.88
C MET A 1 -32.84 24.33 16.04
N GLU A 2 -32.50 23.07 15.81
CA GLU A 2 -31.15 22.56 16.02
C GLU A 2 -30.37 22.68 14.69
N GLN A 3 -29.24 23.39 14.69
CA GLN A 3 -28.40 23.55 13.50
C GLN A 3 -26.99 23.04 13.80
N GLY A 4 -26.69 21.82 13.37
CA GLY A 4 -25.38 21.19 13.49
C GLY A 4 -24.58 21.22 12.18
N ALA A 5 -23.43 21.90 12.12
CA ALA A 5 -22.56 21.93 10.95
C ALA A 5 -21.19 21.30 11.25
N LEU A 6 -20.73 20.40 10.37
CA LEU A 6 -19.32 19.98 10.35
C LEU A 6 -18.61 20.66 9.18
N GLY A 7 -17.44 21.29 9.40
CA GLY A 7 -16.67 21.93 8.34
C GLY A 7 -15.16 21.85 8.54
N ARG A 8 -14.39 21.87 7.44
CA ARG A 8 -12.93 21.96 7.49
C ARG A 8 -12.54 23.45 7.61
N ARG A 9 -11.42 23.81 8.24
CA ARG A 9 -10.84 25.16 8.08
C ARG A 9 -9.78 25.13 6.97
N PRO A 10 -9.73 26.09 6.00
CA PRO A 10 -10.58 27.27 5.80
C PRO A 10 -11.71 27.06 4.77
N GLU A 11 -11.82 25.88 4.17
CA GLU A 11 -12.78 25.57 3.10
C GLU A 11 -14.13 25.10 3.67
N GLY A 12 -15.24 25.65 3.16
CA GLY A 12 -16.57 25.62 3.79
C GLY A 12 -17.13 24.25 4.26
N GLY A 13 -18.29 24.32 4.92
CA GLY A 13 -18.93 23.21 5.64
C GLY A 13 -19.04 21.90 4.84
N LEU A 14 -18.59 20.79 5.44
CA LEU A 14 -18.66 19.44 4.91
C LEU A 14 -20.11 18.92 4.89
N ALA A 15 -20.87 19.20 5.94
CA ALA A 15 -22.31 19.00 5.97
C ALA A 15 -23.00 20.00 6.91
N HIS A 16 -24.18 20.51 6.54
CA HIS A 16 -25.04 21.36 7.38
C HIS A 16 -26.53 21.10 7.10
N PRO A 17 -27.43 21.20 8.10
CA PRO A 17 -28.87 21.00 7.91
C PRO A 17 -29.51 22.13 7.10
N GLY A 18 -30.10 21.79 5.95
CA GLY A 18 -30.74 22.75 5.06
C GLY A 18 -32.03 23.35 5.65
N GLY A 19 -32.21 24.65 5.46
CA GLY A 19 -33.30 25.41 6.09
C GLY A 19 -34.70 25.32 5.44
N LYS A 20 -34.92 24.55 4.37
CA LYS A 20 -36.23 24.55 3.68
C LYS A 20 -36.89 23.18 3.45
N ASP A 21 -36.16 22.07 3.66
CA ASP A 21 -36.65 20.70 3.47
C ASP A 21 -36.06 19.70 4.49
N ASP A 22 -35.46 20.18 5.58
CA ASP A 22 -34.72 19.35 6.56
C ASP A 22 -33.59 18.48 5.94
N ALA A 23 -33.24 18.74 4.67
CA ALA A 23 -32.23 17.99 3.95
C ALA A 23 -30.81 18.43 4.38
N VAL A 24 -29.98 17.46 4.78
CA VAL A 24 -28.55 17.69 5.05
C VAL A 24 -27.87 18.11 3.75
N LYS A 25 -27.36 19.33 3.71
CA LYS A 25 -26.55 19.85 2.61
C LYS A 25 -25.11 19.42 2.81
N VAL A 26 -24.58 18.66 1.87
CA VAL A 26 -23.19 18.21 1.87
C VAL A 26 -22.39 19.11 0.92
N ALA A 27 -21.17 19.49 1.28
CA ALA A 27 -20.32 20.24 0.35
C ALA A 27 -20.03 19.42 -0.90
N ARG A 28 -19.96 20.09 -2.05
CA ARG A 28 -19.72 19.47 -3.37
C ARG A 28 -18.52 18.51 -3.40
N ALA A 29 -17.44 18.83 -2.67
CA ALA A 29 -16.24 17.98 -2.59
C ALA A 29 -16.47 16.62 -1.88
N TYR A 30 -17.56 16.51 -1.12
CA TYR A 30 -17.93 15.36 -0.29
C TYR A 30 -19.28 14.73 -0.68
N GLU A 31 -19.94 15.24 -1.72
CA GLU A 31 -21.16 14.66 -2.27
C GLU A 31 -20.95 13.17 -2.60
N GLY A 32 -21.90 12.32 -2.20
CA GLY A 32 -21.82 10.87 -2.36
C GLY A 32 -20.85 10.14 -1.42
N ARG A 33 -20.07 10.86 -0.61
CA ARG A 33 -19.09 10.28 0.33
C ARG A 33 -19.35 10.64 1.79
N ALA A 34 -20.03 11.74 2.08
CA ALA A 34 -20.34 12.19 3.43
C ALA A 34 -21.85 12.23 3.69
N TRP A 35 -22.30 11.79 4.86
CA TRP A 35 -23.70 11.90 5.31
C TRP A 35 -23.83 11.76 6.82
N LEU A 36 -24.99 12.16 7.34
CA LEU A 36 -25.39 12.00 8.74
C LEU A 36 -26.43 10.88 8.84
N PRO A 37 -26.06 9.60 9.04
CA PRO A 37 -26.97 8.47 8.90
C PRO A 37 -28.16 8.47 9.87
N ALA A 38 -27.97 9.01 11.08
CA ALA A 38 -29.00 9.00 12.12
C ALA A 38 -29.82 10.30 12.19
N TYR A 39 -29.35 11.39 11.56
CA TYR A 39 -29.90 12.74 11.74
C TYR A 39 -31.36 12.89 11.32
N GLY A 40 -31.80 12.15 10.29
CA GLY A 40 -33.20 12.17 9.85
C GLY A 40 -34.18 11.51 10.83
N ARG A 41 -33.69 10.62 11.72
CA ARG A 41 -34.49 9.94 12.74
C ARG A 41 -34.39 10.61 14.11
N ASP A 42 -33.19 11.07 14.43
CA ASP A 42 -32.85 11.72 15.68
C ASP A 42 -31.97 12.93 15.37
N ARG A 43 -32.55 14.13 15.53
CA ARG A 43 -31.87 15.38 15.19
C ARG A 43 -30.70 15.69 16.12
N SER A 44 -30.68 15.12 17.32
CA SER A 44 -29.55 15.21 18.24
C SER A 44 -28.35 14.36 17.82
N ASN A 45 -28.56 13.41 16.90
CA ASN A 45 -27.53 12.52 16.43
C ASN A 45 -26.82 13.07 15.18
N ALA A 46 -25.86 13.96 15.43
CA ALA A 46 -25.00 14.56 14.42
C ALA A 46 -23.80 13.69 14.00
N THR A 47 -23.87 12.36 14.18
CA THR A 47 -22.78 11.45 13.78
C THR A 47 -22.49 11.59 12.28
N LEU A 48 -21.26 11.93 11.91
CA LEU A 48 -20.83 11.96 10.51
C LEU A 48 -20.21 10.63 10.08
N GLN A 49 -20.66 10.14 8.93
CA GLN A 49 -19.98 9.09 8.20
C GLN A 49 -19.34 9.64 6.93
N LEU A 50 -18.02 9.41 6.78
CA LEU A 50 -17.25 9.69 5.57
C LEU A 50 -16.73 8.37 4.99
N ARG A 51 -17.09 8.05 3.74
CA ARG A 51 -16.56 6.90 2.98
C ARG A 51 -15.51 7.34 1.96
N ALA A 52 -14.65 6.39 1.59
CA ALA A 52 -13.56 6.60 0.64
C ALA A 52 -12.74 7.85 0.99
N ALA A 53 -12.31 7.94 2.25
CA ALA A 53 -11.51 9.04 2.75
C ALA A 53 -10.19 9.14 1.97
N ARG A 54 -9.89 10.36 1.54
CA ARG A 54 -8.72 10.74 0.75
C ARG A 54 -7.67 11.37 1.65
N ALA A 55 -6.40 11.27 1.29
CA ALA A 55 -5.30 11.98 1.93
C ALA A 55 -5.59 13.48 2.05
N GLY A 56 -6.17 14.06 0.99
CA GLY A 56 -6.59 15.45 0.95
C GLY A 56 -7.69 15.81 1.94
N ASP A 57 -8.44 14.83 2.47
CA ASP A 57 -9.48 15.05 3.48
C ASP A 57 -8.86 15.24 4.89
N ALA A 58 -7.59 14.93 5.11
CA ALA A 58 -6.97 15.13 6.43
C ALA A 58 -6.95 16.61 6.85
N GLY A 59 -7.27 16.90 8.11
CA GLY A 59 -7.29 18.28 8.60
C GLY A 59 -8.08 18.45 9.88
N LEU A 60 -8.21 19.70 10.32
CA LEU A 60 -9.00 20.05 11.48
C LEU A 60 -10.44 20.35 11.06
N TYR A 61 -11.36 19.55 11.59
CA TYR A 61 -12.78 19.70 11.40
C TYR A 61 -13.38 20.42 12.60
N ARG A 62 -14.37 21.27 12.36
CA ARG A 62 -15.16 21.92 13.40
C ARG A 62 -16.56 21.33 13.37
N CYS A 63 -16.96 20.72 14.47
CA CYS A 63 -18.35 20.45 14.78
C CYS A 63 -18.92 21.67 15.49
N HIS A 64 -20.04 22.19 15.01
CA HIS A 64 -20.74 23.32 15.59
C HIS A 64 -22.21 22.96 15.70
N VAL A 65 -22.76 22.90 16.91
CA VAL A 65 -24.15 22.55 17.18
C VAL A 65 -24.81 23.70 17.91
N VAL A 66 -25.94 24.16 17.38
CA VAL A 66 -26.76 25.21 17.99
C VAL A 66 -28.10 24.62 18.38
N ALA A 67 -28.44 24.61 19.67
CA ALA A 67 -29.69 24.09 20.23
C ALA A 67 -30.36 25.16 21.12
N GLY A 68 -31.32 25.89 20.55
CA GLY A 68 -31.98 26.98 21.29
C GLY A 68 -31.04 28.16 21.54
N ILE A 69 -30.59 28.32 22.78
CA ILE A 69 -29.57 29.32 23.18
C ILE A 69 -28.18 28.71 23.37
N GLU A 70 -28.08 27.38 23.35
CA GLU A 70 -26.82 26.66 23.52
C GLU A 70 -26.07 26.65 22.18
N ASP A 71 -24.80 27.04 22.22
CA ASP A 71 -23.87 27.07 21.08
C ASP A 71 -22.60 26.32 21.51
N GLU A 72 -22.46 25.09 21.05
CA GLU A 72 -21.30 24.25 21.34
C GLU A 72 -20.44 24.04 20.10
N GLN A 73 -19.12 24.15 20.27
CA GLN A 73 -18.14 23.96 19.21
C GLN A 73 -17.02 23.03 19.66
N GLU A 74 -16.72 22.03 18.84
CA GLU A 74 -15.60 21.11 19.05
C GLU A 74 -14.74 21.03 17.79
N LEU A 75 -13.41 20.97 17.99
CA LEU A 75 -12.44 20.79 16.92
C LEU A 75 -11.94 19.35 16.92
N LEU A 76 -12.21 18.62 15.84
CA LEU A 76 -11.83 17.23 15.65
C LEU A 76 -10.73 17.11 14.58
N PRO A 77 -9.52 16.63 14.92
CA PRO A 77 -8.51 16.32 13.92
C PRO A 77 -8.88 15.02 13.19
N LEU A 78 -8.98 15.08 11.86
CA LEU A 78 -9.08 13.90 11.00
C LEU A 78 -7.72 13.57 10.42
N GLU A 79 -7.19 12.41 10.79
CA GLU A 79 -5.98 11.85 10.19
C GLU A 79 -6.36 10.72 9.23
N VAL A 80 -6.05 10.89 7.94
CA VAL A 80 -6.23 9.83 6.95
C VAL A 80 -4.94 9.04 6.81
N THR A 81 -4.95 7.85 7.41
CA THR A 81 -3.80 6.96 7.45
C THR A 81 -3.70 6.07 6.22
N GLY A 82 -2.47 5.69 5.89
CA GLY A 82 -2.18 4.66 4.91
C GLY A 82 -1.79 5.18 3.54
N VAL A 83 -1.39 4.25 2.69
CA VAL A 83 -0.78 4.53 1.40
C VAL A 83 -0.96 3.36 0.44
N VAL A 84 -1.36 3.68 -0.79
CA VAL A 84 -1.31 2.74 -1.91
C VAL A 84 0.03 2.90 -2.61
N PHE A 85 0.67 1.77 -2.92
CA PHE A 85 1.88 1.75 -3.72
C PHE A 85 1.88 0.56 -4.67
N HIS A 86 2.46 0.77 -5.85
CA HIS A 86 2.74 -0.28 -6.80
C HIS A 86 3.99 -1.07 -6.37
N TYR A 87 3.92 -2.39 -6.46
CA TYR A 87 5.03 -3.29 -6.13
C TYR A 87 5.33 -4.22 -7.30
N ARG A 88 6.59 -4.17 -7.75
CA ARG A 88 7.18 -5.08 -8.73
C ARG A 88 8.34 -5.86 -8.09
N PRO A 89 8.39 -7.19 -8.23
CA PRO A 89 9.52 -7.99 -7.76
C PRO A 89 10.77 -7.83 -8.65
N ALA A 90 11.93 -8.31 -8.17
CA ALA A 90 13.21 -8.18 -8.88
C ALA A 90 13.28 -8.86 -10.25
N GLY A 91 12.42 -9.86 -10.50
CA GLY A 91 12.43 -10.65 -11.73
C GLY A 91 11.91 -9.87 -12.93
N GLN A 92 11.00 -10.47 -13.69
CA GLN A 92 10.42 -9.85 -14.86
C GLN A 92 9.29 -8.88 -14.47
N ARG A 93 8.94 -8.00 -15.42
CA ARG A 93 7.71 -7.19 -15.32
C ARG A 93 6.51 -8.15 -15.30
N TYR A 94 5.51 -7.87 -14.48
CA TYR A 94 4.29 -8.65 -14.45
C TYR A 94 4.55 -10.12 -14.09
N ALA A 95 5.17 -10.37 -12.93
CA ALA A 95 5.66 -11.70 -12.55
C ALA A 95 4.85 -12.40 -11.45
N LEU A 96 3.74 -11.82 -10.98
CA LEU A 96 2.99 -12.35 -9.84
C LEU A 96 1.62 -12.90 -10.28
N SER A 97 1.34 -14.15 -9.92
CA SER A 97 -0.03 -14.67 -9.85
C SER A 97 -0.77 -14.04 -8.65
N PHE A 98 -2.09 -14.05 -8.63
CA PHE A 98 -2.86 -13.46 -7.52
C PHE A 98 -2.43 -13.99 -6.11
N PRO A 99 -2.22 -15.30 -5.90
CA PRO A 99 -1.68 -15.80 -4.62
C PRO A 99 -0.28 -15.27 -4.30
N ALA A 100 0.59 -15.13 -5.30
CA ALA A 100 1.93 -14.55 -5.14
C ALA A 100 1.87 -13.06 -4.83
N ALA A 101 0.99 -12.30 -5.49
CA ALA A 101 0.71 -10.90 -5.24
C ALA A 101 0.28 -10.64 -3.80
N ARG A 102 -0.59 -11.51 -3.26
CA ARG A 102 -1.04 -11.44 -1.86
C ARG A 102 0.10 -11.62 -0.88
N ARG A 103 1.00 -12.59 -1.15
CA ARG A 103 2.21 -12.80 -0.34
C ARG A 103 3.16 -11.61 -0.45
N ALA A 104 3.41 -11.12 -1.66
CA ALA A 104 4.28 -9.96 -1.90
C ALA A 104 3.84 -8.72 -1.11
N CYS A 105 2.55 -8.38 -1.08
CA CYS A 105 2.08 -7.28 -0.24
C CYS A 105 2.28 -7.56 1.25
N ARG A 106 1.99 -8.79 1.72
CA ARG A 106 2.17 -9.17 3.13
C ARG A 106 3.63 -9.05 3.57
N ASP A 107 4.56 -9.55 2.76
CA ASP A 107 5.99 -9.51 3.00
C ASP A 107 6.50 -8.05 3.03
N ASN A 108 5.83 -7.18 2.27
CA ASN A 108 6.06 -5.74 2.26
C ASN A 108 5.23 -4.95 3.28
N SER A 109 4.74 -5.59 4.35
CA SER A 109 3.96 -4.95 5.43
C SER A 109 2.68 -4.25 4.96
N ALA A 110 2.03 -4.80 3.94
CA ALA A 110 0.82 -4.28 3.32
C ALA A 110 -0.20 -5.41 3.08
N VAL A 111 -1.37 -5.05 2.55
CA VAL A 111 -2.38 -5.96 1.98
C VAL A 111 -2.61 -5.59 0.52
N ILE A 112 -3.19 -6.46 -0.30
CA ILE A 112 -3.58 -6.04 -1.67
C ILE A 112 -4.59 -4.90 -1.56
N ALA A 113 -4.41 -3.84 -2.34
CA ALA A 113 -5.32 -2.71 -2.41
C ALA A 113 -6.69 -3.14 -2.96
N SER A 114 -7.76 -2.59 -2.41
CA SER A 114 -9.08 -2.73 -3.02
C SER A 114 -9.24 -1.73 -4.17
N PRO A 115 -10.21 -1.92 -5.06
CA PRO A 115 -10.57 -0.90 -6.05
C PRO A 115 -10.83 0.47 -5.42
N GLN A 116 -11.46 0.50 -4.24
CA GLN A 116 -11.73 1.75 -3.51
C GLN A 116 -10.45 2.41 -2.98
N HIS A 117 -9.46 1.61 -2.52
CA HIS A 117 -8.16 2.16 -2.12
C HIS A 117 -7.45 2.81 -3.30
N LEU A 118 -7.41 2.14 -4.46
CA LEU A 118 -6.74 2.67 -5.65
C LEU A 118 -7.48 3.89 -6.21
N GLN A 119 -8.81 3.88 -6.25
CA GLN A 119 -9.62 5.01 -6.68
C GLN A 119 -9.38 6.25 -5.81
N ALA A 120 -9.40 6.10 -4.48
CA ALA A 120 -9.13 7.21 -3.57
C ALA A 120 -7.70 7.77 -3.76
N ALA A 121 -6.71 6.88 -3.96
CA ALA A 121 -5.34 7.30 -4.24
C ALA A 121 -5.23 8.07 -5.58
N PHE A 122 -5.91 7.61 -6.63
CA PHE A 122 -5.93 8.27 -7.94
C PHE A 122 -6.54 9.68 -7.84
N GLU A 123 -7.64 9.81 -7.10
CA GLU A 123 -8.28 11.12 -6.85
C GLU A 123 -7.38 12.07 -6.01
N ASP A 124 -6.43 11.52 -5.26
CA ASP A 124 -5.36 12.25 -4.56
C ASP A 124 -4.13 12.52 -5.46
N GLY A 125 -4.21 12.24 -6.76
CA GLY A 125 -3.13 12.46 -7.72
C GLY A 125 -2.11 11.33 -7.82
N TYR A 126 -2.42 10.13 -7.33
CA TYR A 126 -1.60 8.95 -7.60
C TYR A 126 -1.68 8.58 -9.08
N ASP A 127 -0.56 8.74 -9.78
CA ASP A 127 -0.43 8.44 -11.21
C ASP A 127 0.65 7.36 -11.43
N ASN A 128 0.25 6.23 -12.01
CA ASN A 128 1.12 5.09 -12.29
C ASN A 128 0.61 4.26 -13.47
N CYS A 129 1.40 4.15 -14.53
CA CYS A 129 1.02 3.47 -15.78
C CYS A 129 1.37 1.97 -15.82
N ASP A 130 1.49 1.28 -14.68
CA ASP A 130 1.72 -0.17 -14.63
C ASP A 130 0.44 -0.92 -14.22
N ALA A 131 0.20 -2.07 -14.85
CA ALA A 131 -0.91 -2.95 -14.48
C ALA A 131 -0.61 -3.74 -13.21
N GLY A 132 -1.62 -3.94 -12.35
CA GLY A 132 -1.43 -4.74 -11.14
C GLY A 132 -2.71 -5.27 -10.50
N TRP A 133 -2.55 -6.34 -9.72
CA TRP A 133 -3.64 -7.01 -9.01
C TRP A 133 -4.30 -6.12 -7.95
N LEU A 134 -5.62 -6.24 -7.84
CA LEU A 134 -6.46 -5.71 -6.77
C LEU A 134 -7.16 -6.82 -5.99
N SER A 135 -7.69 -6.49 -4.80
CA SER A 135 -8.23 -7.47 -3.84
C SER A 135 -9.45 -8.23 -4.36
N ASP A 136 -10.17 -7.68 -5.34
CA ASP A 136 -11.31 -8.31 -6.02
C ASP A 136 -10.88 -9.26 -7.15
N ARG A 137 -9.57 -9.54 -7.27
CA ARG A 137 -8.96 -10.32 -8.36
C ARG A 137 -9.11 -9.66 -9.72
N SER A 138 -9.44 -8.38 -9.78
CA SER A 138 -9.29 -7.61 -11.01
C SER A 138 -7.84 -7.13 -11.16
N VAL A 139 -7.47 -6.88 -12.40
CA VAL A 139 -6.29 -6.10 -12.76
C VAL A 139 -6.79 -4.81 -13.38
N ARG A 140 -6.20 -3.68 -13.00
CA ARG A 140 -6.44 -2.40 -13.67
C ARG A 140 -5.28 -2.14 -14.61
N TYR A 141 -5.57 -1.56 -15.78
CA TYR A 141 -4.80 -1.58 -17.05
C TYR A 141 -4.94 -2.84 -17.94
N GLY A 142 -6.10 -3.51 -17.90
CA GLY A 142 -6.52 -4.51 -18.89
C GLY A 142 -7.30 -5.66 -18.25
N ARG A 143 -8.40 -6.11 -18.87
CA ARG A 143 -9.13 -7.32 -18.44
C ARG A 143 -8.66 -8.48 -19.31
N ARG A 144 -7.87 -9.40 -18.76
CA ARG A 144 -7.43 -10.65 -19.42
C ARG A 144 -7.28 -11.80 -18.43
N GLU A 145 -6.91 -12.97 -18.94
CA GLU A 145 -7.15 -14.30 -18.36
C GLU A 145 -6.53 -14.52 -16.95
N PRO A 146 -7.13 -15.39 -16.11
CA PRO A 146 -6.62 -15.68 -14.75
C PRO A 146 -5.21 -16.30 -14.68
N ALA A 147 -4.70 -16.82 -15.79
CA ALA A 147 -3.35 -17.39 -15.88
C ALA A 147 -2.26 -16.33 -16.12
N GLU A 148 -2.63 -15.10 -16.47
CA GLU A 148 -1.68 -14.02 -16.70
C GLU A 148 -1.03 -13.56 -15.39
N LEU A 149 0.26 -13.22 -15.47
CA LEU A 149 1.06 -12.70 -14.36
C LEU A 149 1.02 -11.16 -14.41
N TYR A 150 1.08 -10.50 -13.26
CA TYR A 150 1.03 -9.03 -13.14
C TYR A 150 1.88 -8.52 -11.97
N ASP A 151 2.06 -7.21 -11.89
CA ASP A 151 2.55 -6.58 -10.67
C ASP A 151 1.39 -6.45 -9.66
N VAL A 152 1.55 -5.74 -8.55
CA VAL A 152 0.48 -5.61 -7.54
C VAL A 152 0.38 -4.22 -6.95
N TYR A 153 -0.84 -3.76 -6.72
CA TYR A 153 -1.10 -2.59 -5.88
C TYR A 153 -1.27 -3.04 -4.44
N CYS A 154 -0.38 -2.57 -3.57
CA CYS A 154 -0.43 -2.85 -2.15
C CYS A 154 -0.94 -1.61 -1.38
N TYR A 155 -1.75 -1.85 -0.37
CA TYR A 155 -2.20 -0.86 0.61
C TYR A 155 -1.55 -1.14 1.96
N ALA A 156 -0.74 -0.20 2.44
CA ALA A 156 -0.22 -0.22 3.82
C ALA A 156 -1.04 0.77 4.66
N ARG A 157 -1.74 0.26 5.68
CA ARG A 157 -2.67 1.07 6.50
C ARG A 157 -1.94 2.02 7.46
N GLU A 158 -1.00 1.47 8.21
CA GLU A 158 -0.21 2.17 9.22
C GLU A 158 1.02 1.33 9.56
N LEU A 159 1.99 1.91 10.25
CA LEU A 159 3.13 1.15 10.78
C LEU A 159 2.60 0.27 11.93
N ARG A 160 2.07 -0.91 11.58
CA ARG A 160 1.34 -1.88 12.43
C ARG A 160 1.59 -1.71 13.94
N GLY A 161 0.64 -1.10 14.64
CA GLY A 161 0.48 -1.16 16.09
C GLY A 161 -1.01 -1.02 16.38
N LYS A 162 -1.69 -2.12 16.73
CA LYS A 162 -3.09 -2.08 17.15
C LYS A 162 -3.22 -1.11 18.33
N GLY A 163 -4.06 -0.09 18.22
CA GLY A 163 -4.51 0.66 19.39
C GLY A 163 -4.96 2.08 19.06
N GLY A 164 -6.25 2.22 18.79
CA GLY A 164 -7.08 3.32 19.31
C GLY A 164 -6.73 4.75 18.98
N VAL A 165 -7.72 5.45 18.42
CA VAL A 165 -7.96 6.86 18.72
C VAL A 165 -7.82 7.05 20.25
N ARG A 166 -6.78 7.75 20.70
CA ARG A 166 -6.70 8.66 21.87
C ARG A 166 -5.25 8.97 22.22
N GLY A 167 -4.94 10.27 22.28
CA GLY A 167 -3.91 10.81 23.18
C GLY A 167 -2.52 10.96 22.57
N TRP A 168 -2.15 12.22 22.33
CA TRP A 168 -0.77 12.65 22.17
C TRP A 168 0.02 12.26 23.43
N ALA A 169 0.95 11.31 23.29
CA ALA A 169 1.95 11.01 24.32
C ALA A 169 3.34 11.10 23.71
N HIS A 170 4.04 12.19 24.03
CA HIS A 170 5.49 12.27 23.94
C HIS A 170 6.09 11.23 24.88
N GLY A 171 6.79 10.23 24.33
CA GLY A 171 7.73 9.41 25.11
C GLY A 171 7.51 7.91 25.02
N GLN A 172 8.54 7.24 24.49
CA GLN A 172 8.86 5.80 24.59
C GLN A 172 8.05 4.85 23.72
N GLY A 173 8.64 4.49 22.56
CA GLY A 173 8.25 3.33 21.76
C GLY A 173 7.82 3.62 20.33
N ARG A 174 8.15 4.76 19.73
CA ARG A 174 7.68 5.06 18.36
C ARG A 174 8.32 4.13 17.32
N ARG A 175 7.49 3.32 16.67
CA ARG A 175 7.83 2.63 15.42
C ARG A 175 8.34 3.65 14.42
N THR A 176 9.57 3.48 13.95
CA THR A 176 10.19 4.49 13.10
C THR A 176 11.07 3.86 12.04
N VAL A 177 10.99 4.42 10.83
CA VAL A 177 11.97 4.19 9.77
C VAL A 177 13.03 5.25 9.90
N PHE A 178 14.30 4.85 10.03
CA PHE A 178 15.44 5.75 10.09
C PHE A 178 16.44 5.41 9.00
N TYR A 179 17.13 6.45 8.52
CA TYR A 179 18.18 6.36 7.52
C TYR A 179 19.52 6.02 8.20
N ALA A 180 20.30 5.11 7.60
CA ALA A 180 21.61 4.70 8.07
C ALA A 180 22.62 4.76 6.91
N THR A 181 23.80 5.33 7.20
CA THR A 181 24.89 5.51 6.24
C THR A 181 26.25 5.31 6.93
N GLN A 182 27.28 4.98 6.15
CA GLN A 182 28.67 4.88 6.60
C GLN A 182 29.64 5.15 5.43
N PRO A 183 30.92 5.50 5.69
CA PRO A 183 31.95 5.55 4.65
C PRO A 183 32.01 4.22 3.87
N GLY A 184 32.03 4.30 2.53
CA GLY A 184 32.00 3.12 1.67
C GLY A 184 30.66 2.39 1.58
N ARG A 185 29.61 2.92 2.22
CA ARG A 185 28.22 2.42 2.19
C ARG A 185 28.12 0.93 2.57
N PHE A 186 26.95 0.31 2.38
CA PHE A 186 26.71 -1.08 2.75
C PHE A 186 26.41 -1.95 1.52
N THR A 187 26.86 -3.20 1.55
CA THR A 187 26.24 -4.26 0.74
C THR A 187 24.87 -4.61 1.33
N TRP A 188 24.00 -5.33 0.61
CA TRP A 188 22.68 -5.68 1.15
C TRP A 188 22.77 -6.47 2.46
N GLN A 189 23.68 -7.46 2.52
CA GLN A 189 23.93 -8.22 3.74
C GLN A 189 24.53 -7.35 4.85
N GLY A 190 25.43 -6.44 4.51
CA GLY A 190 26.04 -5.49 5.46
C GLY A 190 25.01 -4.54 6.06
N ALA A 191 24.11 -3.99 5.24
CA ALA A 191 23.01 -3.12 5.65
C ALA A 191 22.08 -3.84 6.62
N ARG A 192 21.76 -5.10 6.31
CA ARG A 192 20.97 -5.98 7.17
C ARG A 192 21.64 -6.20 8.52
N GLY A 193 22.95 -6.46 8.54
CA GLY A 193 23.74 -6.57 9.78
C GLY A 193 23.73 -5.27 10.59
N HIS A 194 23.91 -4.13 9.92
CA HIS A 194 23.93 -2.81 10.56
C HIS A 194 22.58 -2.42 11.19
N CYS A 195 21.46 -2.70 10.53
CA CYS A 195 20.15 -2.46 11.15
C CYS A 195 19.96 -3.35 12.39
N ARG A 196 20.36 -4.64 12.30
CA ARG A 196 20.23 -5.60 13.41
C ARG A 196 21.04 -5.20 14.63
N SER A 197 22.27 -4.73 14.46
CA SER A 197 23.11 -4.29 15.59
C SER A 197 22.51 -3.09 16.34
N ARG A 198 21.57 -2.37 15.72
CA ARG A 198 20.81 -1.25 16.34
C ARG A 198 19.43 -1.66 16.86
N GLY A 199 19.16 -2.96 16.96
CA GLY A 199 17.85 -3.50 17.38
C GLY A 199 16.74 -3.19 16.37
N ALA A 200 17.08 -3.13 15.08
CA ALA A 200 16.17 -2.85 13.98
C ALA A 200 16.29 -3.91 12.87
N ALA A 201 15.34 -3.92 11.95
CA ALA A 201 15.45 -4.68 10.70
C ALA A 201 15.61 -3.72 9.52
N LEU A 202 15.97 -4.23 8.33
CA LEU A 202 15.78 -3.42 7.12
C LEU A 202 14.29 -3.12 6.96
N ALA A 203 13.99 -1.89 6.56
CA ALA A 203 12.61 -1.48 6.30
C ALA A 203 12.03 -2.26 5.11
N THR A 204 10.75 -2.58 5.17
CA THR A 204 10.01 -3.09 4.01
C THR A 204 9.58 -1.93 3.10
N ALA A 205 9.18 -2.23 1.86
CA ALA A 205 8.67 -1.20 0.96
C ALA A 205 7.48 -0.45 1.57
N GLY A 206 6.49 -1.17 2.13
CA GLY A 206 5.33 -0.54 2.76
C GLY A 206 5.69 0.33 3.95
N GLN A 207 6.67 -0.06 4.77
CA GLN A 207 7.16 0.78 5.87
C GLN A 207 7.83 2.07 5.35
N LEU A 208 8.61 1.99 4.28
CA LEU A 208 9.21 3.17 3.66
C LEU A 208 8.15 4.11 3.06
N TYR A 209 7.13 3.58 2.36
CA TYR A 209 6.02 4.40 1.84
C TYR A 209 5.23 5.08 2.96
N LEU A 210 5.01 4.40 4.08
CA LEU A 210 4.37 5.01 5.25
C LEU A 210 5.23 6.11 5.86
N ALA A 211 6.55 5.89 6.00
CA ALA A 211 7.46 6.91 6.52
C ALA A 211 7.52 8.14 5.59
N TRP A 212 7.55 7.93 4.28
CA TRP A 212 7.46 9.00 3.27
C TRP A 212 6.18 9.84 3.43
N ARG A 213 5.03 9.16 3.56
CA ARG A 213 3.75 9.83 3.86
C ARG A 213 3.78 10.62 5.15
N GLN A 214 4.52 10.16 6.15
CA GLN A 214 4.69 10.85 7.43
C GLN A 214 5.73 11.97 7.44
N GLY A 215 6.49 12.19 6.36
CA GLY A 215 7.48 13.27 6.33
C GLY A 215 8.86 12.91 5.85
N LEU A 216 9.17 11.62 5.70
CA LEU A 216 10.52 11.20 5.31
C LEU A 216 10.83 11.64 3.87
N ASP A 217 11.86 12.47 3.73
CA ASP A 217 12.31 13.02 2.46
C ASP A 217 13.85 12.93 2.37
N ARG A 218 14.35 12.01 1.54
CA ARG A 218 15.78 11.67 1.44
C ARG A 218 16.14 11.29 0.00
N CYS A 219 17.21 11.90 -0.51
CA CYS A 219 17.67 11.73 -1.88
C CYS A 219 18.76 10.64 -2.02
N ASP A 220 18.83 9.72 -1.08
CA ASP A 220 19.94 8.78 -0.98
C ASP A 220 19.40 7.36 -1.14
N PRO A 221 19.76 6.64 -2.22
CA PRO A 221 19.32 5.27 -2.44
C PRO A 221 19.79 4.36 -1.31
N GLY A 222 18.87 3.61 -0.72
CA GLY A 222 19.15 2.71 0.39
C GLY A 222 18.51 1.34 0.24
N TRP A 223 19.19 0.33 0.79
CA TRP A 223 18.72 -1.05 0.83
C TRP A 223 17.44 -1.21 1.65
N LEU A 224 16.54 -2.06 1.16
CA LEU A 224 15.33 -2.54 1.84
C LEU A 224 15.36 -4.06 2.05
N ALA A 225 14.41 -4.56 2.84
CA ALA A 225 14.32 -5.97 3.23
C ALA A 225 14.10 -6.93 2.04
N ASP A 226 13.45 -6.48 0.97
CA ASP A 226 13.18 -7.25 -0.26
C ASP A 226 14.38 -7.30 -1.23
N GLY A 227 15.51 -6.69 -0.86
CA GLY A 227 16.68 -6.57 -1.74
C GLY A 227 16.56 -5.43 -2.75
N SER A 228 15.47 -4.67 -2.75
CA SER A 228 15.38 -3.46 -3.56
C SER A 228 16.21 -2.32 -2.96
N VAL A 229 16.58 -1.38 -3.82
CA VAL A 229 17.17 -0.11 -3.40
C VAL A 229 16.19 0.99 -3.74
N ARG A 230 15.75 1.74 -2.72
CA ARG A 230 14.73 2.78 -2.89
C ARG A 230 15.12 4.06 -2.15
N TYR A 231 14.48 5.17 -2.52
CA TYR A 231 14.63 6.45 -1.82
C TYR A 231 13.33 7.28 -1.88
N PRO A 232 12.87 7.85 -0.75
CA PRO A 232 11.62 8.61 -0.67
C PRO A 232 11.83 10.10 -0.95
N ILE A 233 11.10 10.67 -1.91
CA ILE A 233 11.13 12.09 -2.25
C ILE A 233 9.79 12.72 -1.93
N ARG A 234 9.74 13.60 -0.93
CA ARG A 234 8.52 14.34 -0.59
C ARG A 234 8.48 15.69 -1.29
N GLN A 235 9.58 16.44 -1.23
CA GLN A 235 9.73 17.68 -1.98
C GLN A 235 10.41 17.34 -3.31
N ALA A 236 9.71 17.55 -4.42
CA ALA A 236 10.23 17.25 -5.75
C ALA A 236 11.49 18.06 -6.06
N ARG A 237 12.50 17.42 -6.68
CA ARG A 237 13.79 18.06 -7.01
C ARG A 237 14.30 17.49 -8.33
N ARG A 238 14.62 18.35 -9.29
CA ARG A 238 15.12 17.91 -10.63
C ARG A 238 16.30 16.95 -10.56
N LYS A 239 17.24 17.18 -9.65
CA LYS A 239 18.43 16.33 -9.47
C LYS A 239 18.19 15.05 -8.66
N CYS A 240 16.95 14.83 -8.20
CA CYS A 240 16.59 13.73 -7.32
C CYS A 240 15.25 13.11 -7.72
N GLY A 241 15.28 12.07 -8.56
CA GLY A 241 14.09 11.29 -8.88
C GLY A 241 12.97 12.05 -9.62
N GLY A 242 13.27 13.20 -10.22
CA GLY A 242 12.40 13.94 -11.13
C GLY A 242 11.55 15.04 -10.49
N GLU A 243 10.52 15.48 -11.23
CA GLU A 243 9.66 16.62 -10.84
C GLU A 243 8.45 16.23 -9.99
N ALA A 244 8.25 14.93 -9.74
CA ALA A 244 7.15 14.43 -8.93
C ALA A 244 7.65 13.88 -7.57
N PRO A 245 6.87 14.02 -6.50
CA PRO A 245 7.06 13.27 -5.26
C PRO A 245 6.88 11.75 -5.46
N GLY A 246 7.39 10.96 -4.53
CA GLY A 246 7.18 9.52 -4.46
C GLY A 246 8.40 8.75 -3.96
N VAL A 247 8.22 7.45 -3.72
CA VAL A 247 9.34 6.54 -3.45
C VAL A 247 9.84 6.00 -4.78
N ARG A 248 11.12 6.22 -5.08
CA ARG A 248 11.77 5.77 -6.31
C ARG A 248 12.50 4.46 -6.05
N THR A 249 12.46 3.55 -7.02
CA THR A 249 13.21 2.29 -7.01
C THR A 249 14.32 2.36 -8.04
N LEU A 250 15.53 1.99 -7.65
CA LEU A 250 16.61 1.75 -8.59
C LEU A 250 16.51 0.32 -9.14
N TYR A 251 16.43 0.22 -10.46
CA TYR A 251 16.46 -1.05 -11.17
C TYR A 251 17.82 -1.23 -11.84
N GLN A 252 18.20 -2.48 -12.05
CA GLN A 252 19.40 -2.83 -12.79
C GLN A 252 19.25 -2.55 -14.28
N PHE A 253 18.06 -2.80 -14.84
CA PHE A 253 17.79 -2.69 -16.27
C PHE A 253 16.85 -1.51 -16.60
N PRO A 254 17.01 -0.86 -17.77
CA PRO A 254 16.18 0.28 -18.19
C PRO A 254 14.66 -0.02 -18.26
N ASN A 255 14.30 -1.27 -18.55
CA ASN A 255 12.91 -1.76 -18.56
C ASN A 255 12.28 -1.91 -17.16
N ARG A 256 12.92 -1.37 -16.11
CA ARG A 256 12.48 -1.42 -14.72
C ARG A 256 12.33 -2.86 -14.21
N THR A 257 13.31 -3.70 -14.52
CA THR A 257 13.47 -5.07 -13.99
C THR A 257 14.86 -5.23 -13.36
N GLY A 258 15.04 -6.27 -12.55
CA GLY A 258 16.28 -6.50 -11.81
C GLY A 258 16.47 -5.53 -10.66
N PHE A 259 16.72 -6.03 -9.44
CA PHE A 259 17.26 -5.18 -8.39
C PHE A 259 18.78 -5.14 -8.47
N PRO A 260 19.45 -4.09 -7.97
CA PRO A 260 20.90 -4.03 -7.95
C PRO A 260 21.53 -5.26 -7.29
N ALA A 261 22.71 -5.68 -7.77
CA ALA A 261 23.41 -6.84 -7.22
C ALA A 261 23.65 -6.68 -5.72
N ALA A 262 23.49 -7.75 -4.95
CA ALA A 262 23.60 -7.70 -3.47
C ALA A 262 24.98 -7.21 -2.97
N ALA A 263 26.01 -7.30 -3.80
CA ALA A 263 27.37 -6.80 -3.54
C ALA A 263 27.55 -5.30 -3.85
N SER A 264 26.61 -4.67 -4.56
CA SER A 264 26.61 -3.22 -4.79
C SER A 264 26.51 -2.46 -3.47
N ARG A 265 26.90 -1.18 -3.47
CA ARG A 265 27.09 -0.39 -2.25
C ARG A 265 26.12 0.78 -2.20
N PHE A 266 25.20 0.75 -1.24
CA PHE A 266 24.18 1.76 -1.01
C PHE A 266 23.98 2.01 0.50
N ASP A 267 23.25 3.06 0.84
CA ASP A 267 22.87 3.32 2.23
C ASP A 267 21.79 2.33 2.68
N ALA A 268 21.15 2.56 3.82
CA ALA A 268 20.13 1.65 4.34
C ALA A 268 18.96 2.42 4.97
N TYR A 269 17.75 1.88 4.80
CA TYR A 269 16.61 2.28 5.61
C TYR A 269 16.32 1.16 6.60
N CYS A 270 16.41 1.48 7.89
CA CYS A 270 16.13 0.54 8.96
C CYS A 270 14.78 0.87 9.60
N TYR A 271 14.07 -0.16 10.03
CA TYR A 271 12.81 -0.04 10.77
C TYR A 271 12.98 -0.60 12.17
N LYS A 272 12.78 0.24 13.18
CA LYS A 272 12.71 -0.16 14.58
C LYS A 272 11.25 -0.30 14.97
N ALA A 273 10.84 -1.50 15.35
CA ALA A 273 9.53 -1.69 15.96
C ALA A 273 9.49 -0.98 17.32
N ALA A 274 8.28 -0.59 17.77
CA ALA A 274 8.09 -0.25 19.17
C ALA A 274 8.62 -1.42 19.99
N GLY A 275 9.58 -1.16 20.88
CA GLY A 275 9.97 -2.18 21.84
C GLY A 275 8.69 -2.67 22.52
N ARG A 276 8.47 -3.98 22.57
CA ARG A 276 7.78 -4.54 23.73
C ARG A 276 8.68 -4.09 24.87
N GLY A 277 8.33 -3.01 25.56
CA GLY A 277 8.91 -2.74 26.87
C GLY A 277 8.70 -4.02 27.66
N ASP A 278 9.75 -4.46 28.34
CA ASP A 278 9.80 -5.63 29.17
C ASP A 278 8.54 -5.71 30.04
N THR A 279 7.56 -6.45 29.56
CA THR A 279 6.47 -6.94 30.39
C THR A 279 6.80 -8.41 30.48
N GLU A 280 7.55 -8.74 31.52
CA GLU A 280 7.46 -10.06 32.15
C GLU A 280 5.95 -10.32 32.26
N GLU A 281 5.43 -11.15 31.38
CA GLU A 281 4.09 -11.67 31.49
C GLU A 281 4.09 -12.40 32.85
N PRO A 282 3.28 -12.02 33.86
CA PRO A 282 3.25 -12.80 35.07
C PRO A 282 2.83 -14.19 34.65
N ALA A 283 3.76 -15.14 34.78
CA ALA A 283 3.52 -16.53 34.46
C ALA A 283 2.23 -16.94 35.17
N LEU A 284 1.19 -17.21 34.38
CA LEU A 284 -0.01 -17.83 34.89
C LEU A 284 0.43 -19.09 35.62
N PRO A 285 0.02 -19.31 36.88
CA PRO A 285 0.36 -20.54 37.58
C PRO A 285 -0.16 -21.72 36.75
N PRO A 286 0.59 -22.84 36.71
CA PRO A 286 0.16 -24.01 35.97
C PRO A 286 -1.22 -24.46 36.48
N PRO A 287 -2.10 -24.97 35.59
CA PRO A 287 -3.41 -25.44 35.99
C PRO A 287 -3.29 -26.51 37.08
N PRO A 288 -4.19 -26.53 38.08
CA PRO A 288 -4.18 -27.57 39.10
C PRO A 288 -4.35 -28.94 38.43
N ALA A 289 -3.58 -29.92 38.91
CA ALA A 289 -3.67 -31.29 38.43
C ALA A 289 -5.09 -31.85 38.62
N PRO A 290 -5.58 -32.71 37.71
CA PRO A 290 -6.89 -33.34 37.88
C PRO A 290 -6.88 -34.25 39.12
N ASP A 291 -7.87 -34.06 39.98
CA ASP A 291 -8.09 -34.88 41.16
C ASP A 291 -8.27 -36.37 40.79
N ALA A 292 -7.63 -37.23 41.57
CA ALA A 292 -7.78 -38.68 41.48
C ALA A 292 -9.24 -39.10 41.76
N PRO A 293 -9.75 -40.18 41.12
CA PRO A 293 -11.13 -40.58 41.29
C PRO A 293 -11.34 -41.24 42.65
N GLY A 294 -12.00 -40.52 43.55
CA GLY A 294 -12.56 -41.03 44.80
C GLY A 294 -13.95 -41.63 44.55
N SER A 295 -14.08 -42.88 44.94
CA SER A 295 -15.26 -43.74 44.91
C SER A 295 -16.52 -43.13 45.51
N ASP A 296 -17.66 -43.34 44.86
CA ASP A 296 -18.81 -44.01 45.50
C ASP A 296 -19.79 -44.55 44.45
N ASN A 297 -20.15 -45.83 44.65
CA ASN A 297 -20.99 -46.66 43.79
C ASN A 297 -22.48 -46.42 44.05
N ALA A 298 -23.31 -46.50 43.01
CA ALA A 298 -24.64 -47.10 43.11
C ALA A 298 -25.06 -47.72 41.76
N LEU A 299 -25.31 -49.03 41.82
CA LEU A 299 -25.75 -49.95 40.77
C LEU A 299 -27.05 -49.52 40.06
N LEU A 300 -27.18 -49.91 38.78
CA LEU A 300 -28.18 -50.89 38.35
C LEU A 300 -27.73 -51.54 37.02
N GLU A 301 -27.69 -52.87 37.03
CA GLU A 301 -27.21 -53.75 35.97
C GLU A 301 -28.22 -53.94 34.83
N HIS A 302 -27.73 -54.19 33.61
CA HIS A 302 -28.10 -55.38 32.81
C HIS A 302 -27.09 -55.52 31.64
N GLY A 303 -26.23 -56.53 31.64
CA GLY A 303 -26.41 -57.79 30.90
C GLY A 303 -25.86 -57.68 29.47
N GLY A 304 -24.60 -58.02 29.20
CA GLY A 304 -24.17 -59.33 28.65
C GLY A 304 -24.17 -59.30 27.11
N ASP A 305 -23.24 -59.87 26.33
CA ASP A 305 -22.12 -60.76 26.56
C ASP A 305 -21.31 -60.86 25.23
N ARG A 306 -20.01 -61.15 25.35
CA ARG A 306 -19.09 -61.90 24.45
C ARG A 306 -18.85 -61.53 22.97
N GLY A 307 -17.55 -61.39 22.66
CA GLY A 307 -16.95 -62.11 21.54
C GLY A 307 -15.80 -61.41 20.78
N ALA A 308 -14.56 -61.54 21.26
CA ALA A 308 -13.36 -61.58 20.41
C ALA A 308 -13.15 -63.04 19.92
N PRO A 309 -12.18 -63.44 19.04
CA PRO A 309 -10.92 -62.76 18.69
C PRO A 309 -10.38 -62.92 17.23
N GLY A 310 -9.32 -62.14 16.92
CA GLY A 310 -8.11 -62.46 16.13
C GLY A 310 -8.18 -62.97 14.67
N ASP A 311 -7.41 -62.36 13.75
CA ASP A 311 -6.36 -63.05 12.96
C ASP A 311 -5.51 -62.06 12.12
N THR A 312 -4.24 -62.43 11.99
CA THR A 312 -3.07 -61.90 11.27
C THR A 312 -3.12 -62.05 9.73
N ARG A 313 -2.29 -61.22 9.02
CA ARG A 313 -1.52 -61.47 7.75
C ARG A 313 -1.28 -60.14 7.00
N ASP A 314 -0.07 -59.61 6.83
CA ASP A 314 1.10 -59.98 5.99
C ASP A 314 1.14 -59.31 4.57
N ILE A 315 2.11 -58.38 4.40
CA ILE A 315 3.04 -58.15 3.24
C ILE A 315 2.52 -57.42 1.96
N PRO A 316 3.32 -56.68 1.11
CA PRO A 316 4.58 -55.92 1.24
C PRO A 316 4.57 -54.48 0.61
N ARG A 317 5.73 -53.80 0.75
CA ARG A 317 6.23 -52.60 0.02
C ARG A 317 6.60 -52.92 -1.44
N ASP A 318 6.41 -51.94 -2.33
CA ASP A 318 7.23 -51.52 -3.50
C ASP A 318 6.33 -50.57 -4.34
N SER A 319 6.68 -49.32 -4.66
CA SER A 319 7.79 -48.90 -5.49
C SER A 319 7.92 -47.36 -5.44
N TYR A 320 9.13 -46.85 -5.26
CA TYR A 320 9.54 -45.51 -5.66
C TYR A 320 10.45 -45.67 -6.88
N ASP A 321 10.35 -44.72 -7.82
CA ASP A 321 11.14 -44.50 -9.06
C ASP A 321 10.16 -44.36 -10.25
N LEU A 322 10.13 -43.33 -11.10
CA LEU A 322 11.16 -42.41 -11.61
C LEU A 322 10.55 -41.06 -12.05
N LEU A 323 11.31 -39.97 -11.88
CA LEU A 323 11.17 -38.70 -12.60
C LEU A 323 11.58 -38.85 -14.08
N PRO A 324 10.99 -38.09 -15.04
CA PRO A 324 11.62 -37.87 -16.34
C PRO A 324 12.52 -36.60 -16.38
N PRO A 325 13.62 -36.62 -17.17
CA PRO A 325 14.66 -35.58 -17.21
C PRO A 325 14.39 -34.45 -18.25
N PRO A 326 15.20 -33.35 -18.24
CA PRO A 326 15.10 -32.26 -19.21
C PRO A 326 15.84 -32.58 -20.52
N GLY A 327 15.23 -32.27 -21.66
CA GLY A 327 15.83 -32.41 -22.98
C GLY A 327 16.56 -31.14 -23.43
N HIS A 328 17.79 -31.32 -23.93
CA HIS A 328 18.63 -30.31 -24.57
C HIS A 328 18.46 -30.31 -26.11
N ALA A 329 18.61 -29.10 -26.67
CA ALA A 329 19.02 -28.66 -28.01
C ALA A 329 19.28 -29.66 -29.16
N GLY A 330 18.80 -29.28 -30.36
CA GLY A 330 19.20 -29.75 -31.69
C GLY A 330 18.58 -28.87 -32.80
N PRO A 331 19.15 -28.80 -34.02
CA PRO A 331 19.52 -27.55 -34.69
C PRO A 331 18.69 -27.14 -35.93
N GLY A 332 18.85 -25.87 -36.32
CA GLY A 332 19.00 -25.31 -37.68
C GLY A 332 17.93 -25.57 -38.73
N GLU A 333 17.33 -24.49 -39.26
CA GLU A 333 17.06 -24.28 -40.69
C GLU A 333 16.79 -22.78 -40.92
N ASP A 334 17.29 -22.32 -42.05
CA ASP A 334 17.58 -20.94 -42.47
C ASP A 334 16.38 -20.26 -43.17
N GLU A 335 16.61 -19.07 -43.74
CA GLU A 335 15.76 -18.31 -44.71
C GLU A 335 14.69 -17.41 -44.04
N ASP A 336 14.59 -16.09 -44.24
CA ASP A 336 15.13 -15.17 -45.26
C ASP A 336 15.32 -13.74 -44.70
N GLU A 337 16.23 -13.05 -45.37
CA GLU A 337 16.62 -11.64 -45.26
C GLU A 337 15.53 -10.71 -45.85
N ASP A 338 15.30 -9.56 -45.22
CA ASP A 338 14.84 -8.35 -45.91
C ASP A 338 15.63 -7.18 -45.33
N GLU A 339 16.63 -6.76 -46.09
CA GLU A 339 17.41 -5.54 -45.92
C GLU A 339 16.66 -4.39 -46.61
N ASP A 340 16.34 -3.33 -45.87
CA ASP A 340 16.07 -2.01 -46.48
C ASP A 340 17.20 -1.08 -46.02
N GLU A 341 18.18 -0.93 -46.90
CA GLU A 341 19.19 0.13 -46.90
C GLU A 341 18.54 1.43 -47.40
N ASP A 342 18.72 2.54 -46.68
CA ASP A 342 18.58 3.88 -47.25
C ASP A 342 19.84 4.68 -46.87
N GLU A 343 20.55 5.07 -47.92
CA GLU A 343 21.89 5.66 -47.96
C GLU A 343 21.93 7.11 -47.46
N ASP A 344 23.04 7.46 -46.81
CA ASP A 344 23.49 8.84 -46.61
C ASP A 344 24.12 9.37 -47.92
N GLU A 345 23.66 10.51 -48.44
CA GLU A 345 24.50 11.37 -49.31
C GLU A 345 24.37 12.86 -48.99
N ASP A 346 25.56 13.46 -48.89
CA ASP A 346 25.89 14.84 -48.54
C ASP A 346 25.95 15.71 -49.80
N GLY A 347 25.57 17.00 -49.73
CA GLY A 347 25.59 17.86 -50.91
C GLY A 347 25.18 19.31 -50.67
N GLY A 348 26.15 20.16 -50.32
CA GLY A 348 25.96 21.60 -50.09
C GLY A 348 25.65 22.43 -51.33
N GLY A 349 24.99 23.58 -51.12
CA GLY A 349 24.77 24.58 -52.17
C GLY A 349 24.24 25.91 -51.61
N ARG A 350 25.08 26.96 -51.68
CA ARG A 350 24.80 28.34 -51.27
C ARG A 350 23.69 28.99 -52.12
N GLY A 351 22.89 29.88 -51.52
CA GLY A 351 22.04 30.82 -52.27
C GLY A 351 21.35 31.86 -51.38
N SER A 352 21.79 33.11 -51.50
CA SER A 352 21.30 34.31 -50.80
C SER A 352 19.85 34.68 -51.15
N GLY A 353 19.14 35.37 -50.23
CA GLY A 353 18.05 36.28 -50.62
C GLY A 353 16.89 36.47 -49.64
N ALA A 354 16.91 37.61 -48.94
CA ALA A 354 15.79 38.49 -48.53
C ALA A 354 14.42 37.91 -48.14
N GLY A 355 13.89 38.37 -47.00
CA GLY A 355 12.44 38.37 -46.76
C GLY A 355 12.00 38.54 -45.32
N THR A 356 11.82 39.79 -44.89
CA THR A 356 11.08 40.17 -43.69
C THR A 356 9.60 39.78 -43.81
N ALA A 357 9.02 39.07 -42.83
CA ALA A 357 7.58 39.10 -42.55
C ALA A 357 7.31 38.63 -41.10
N GLY A 358 6.61 39.49 -40.34
CA GLY A 358 6.31 39.28 -38.93
C GLY A 358 5.37 38.10 -38.66
N ALA A 359 5.55 37.49 -37.50
CA ALA A 359 4.65 36.47 -36.98
C ALA A 359 3.31 37.10 -36.55
N PRO A 360 2.15 36.57 -36.98
CA PRO A 360 0.86 36.97 -36.43
C PRO A 360 0.63 36.39 -35.02
N PRO A 361 -0.17 37.05 -34.17
CA PRO A 361 -0.32 36.73 -32.76
C PRO A 361 -1.11 35.43 -32.50
N ARG A 362 -0.79 34.79 -31.38
CA ARG A 362 -1.48 33.60 -30.85
C ARG A 362 -2.98 33.84 -30.64
N PRO A 363 -3.86 32.86 -30.94
CA PRO A 363 -5.29 32.99 -30.64
C PRO A 363 -5.58 32.95 -29.13
N PRO A 364 -6.58 33.69 -28.64
CA PRO A 364 -6.96 33.71 -27.23
C PRO A 364 -7.65 32.42 -26.79
N ARG A 365 -7.45 32.07 -25.51
CA ARG A 365 -8.09 30.93 -24.83
C ARG A 365 -9.62 31.06 -24.85
N PRO A 366 -10.39 29.98 -25.10
CA PRO A 366 -11.83 30.03 -24.93
C PRO A 366 -12.19 30.09 -23.44
N GLN A 367 -12.86 31.16 -23.05
CA GLN A 367 -13.61 31.27 -21.81
C GLN A 367 -15.00 30.67 -22.01
N GLY A 368 -15.45 29.88 -21.03
CA GLY A 368 -16.86 29.67 -20.74
C GLY A 368 -17.60 28.64 -21.60
N TRP A 369 -17.95 27.51 -21.00
CA TRP A 369 -19.26 26.89 -21.24
C TRP A 369 -19.92 26.65 -19.89
N GLY A 370 -21.08 27.30 -19.74
CA GLY A 370 -21.97 27.20 -18.61
C GLY A 370 -22.86 25.94 -18.65
N ARG A 371 -23.65 25.88 -17.59
CA ARG A 371 -24.68 24.91 -17.19
C ARG A 371 -25.69 24.46 -18.27
N ALA A 372 -26.36 23.35 -17.90
CA ALA A 372 -27.62 22.73 -18.36
C ALA A 372 -27.36 21.45 -19.18
N LEU A 373 -27.84 20.26 -18.83
CA LEU A 373 -28.89 19.78 -17.92
C LEU A 373 -28.37 18.63 -17.05
#